data_AF-A0A366HRR7-F1
#
_entry.id   AF-A0A366HRR7-F1
#
_cell.length_a   1.000
_cell.length_b   1.000
_cell.length_c   1.000
_cell.angle_alpha   90.00
_cell.angle_beta   90.00
_cell.angle_gamma   90.00
#
_symmetry.space_group_name_H-M   'P 1'
#
loop_
_entity.id
_entity.type
_entity.pdbx_description
1 polymer ?
#
loop_
_entity_poly.entity_id
_entity_poly.type
_entity_poly.pdbx_seq_one_letter_code
_entity_poly.pdbx_strand_id
1 'polypeptide(L)' 'MNFPDEAKDCVMATCRSAGAQFSVISVIQKLSASRPDLLHEFPDAWDRLVRERKVRISRAGEPCLYEVSQGDVG' A
#
# COMPACT_ATOMS: atom_id res chain seq x y z
N MET A 1 -15.48 -16.62 4.72
CA MET A 1 -14.19 -16.15 4.19
C MET A 1 -13.92 -14.77 4.77
N ASN A 2 -12.80 -14.58 5.48
CA ASN A 2 -12.32 -13.27 5.94
C ASN A 2 -11.36 -12.71 4.88
N PHE A 3 -11.91 -12.13 3.81
CA PHE A 3 -11.15 -11.41 2.77
C PHE A 3 -10.57 -10.03 3.15
N PRO A 4 -11.07 -9.27 4.15
CA PRO A 4 -10.63 -7.89 4.37
C PRO A 4 -9.14 -7.73 4.69
N ASP A 5 -8.52 -8.74 5.30
CA ASP A 5 -7.14 -8.62 5.78
C ASP A 5 -6.11 -9.10 4.74
N GLU A 6 -6.49 -10.01 3.82
CA GLU A 6 -5.58 -10.48 2.75
C GLU A 6 -5.19 -9.35 1.79
N ALA A 7 -6.17 -8.56 1.33
CA ALA A 7 -5.90 -7.43 0.44
C ALA A 7 -5.01 -6.39 1.12
N LYS A 8 -5.29 -6.08 2.40
CA LYS A 8 -4.49 -5.14 3.19
C LYS A 8 -3.03 -5.61 3.34
N ASP A 9 -2.84 -6.88 3.70
CA ASP A 9 -1.50 -7.46 3.87
C ASP A 9 -0.73 -7.52 2.54
N CYS A 10 -1.41 -7.85 1.45
CA CYS A 10 -0.81 -7.87 0.12
C CYS A 10 -0.39 -6.46 -0.35
N VAL A 11 -1.25 -5.45 -0.18
CA VAL A 11 -0.91 -4.06 -0.51
C VAL A 11 0.26 -3.57 0.37
N MET A 12 0.27 -3.91 1.65
CA MET A 12 1.36 -3.56 2.57
C MET A 12 2.68 -4.21 2.16
N ALA A 13 2.67 -5.50 1.80
CA ALA A 13 3.85 -6.21 1.28
C ALA A 13 4.36 -5.57 -0.03
N THR A 14 3.44 -5.20 -0.92
CA THR A 14 3.76 -4.51 -2.18
C THR A 14 4.42 -3.16 -1.91
N CYS A 15 3.89 -2.37 -0.98
CA CYS A 15 4.48 -1.10 -0.54
C CYS A 15 5.91 -1.29 0.00
N ARG A 16 6.14 -2.28 0.86
CA ARG A 16 7.48 -2.60 1.40
C ARG A 16 8.47 -2.97 0.29
N SER A 17 8.02 -3.68 -0.75
CA SER A 17 8.85 -4.04 -1.91
C SER A 17 9.03 -2.90 -2.93
N ALA A 18 8.26 -1.81 -2.81
CA ALA A 18 8.32 -0.69 -3.75
C ALA A 18 9.54 0.21 -3.51
N GLY A 19 10.14 0.14 -2.31
CA GLY A 19 11.33 0.89 -1.92
C GLY A 19 11.07 1.76 -0.69
N ALA A 20 12.05 2.61 -0.34
CA ALA A 20 11.92 3.53 0.79
C ALA A 20 10.79 4.57 0.58
N GLN A 21 10.62 5.02 -0.66
CA GLN A 21 9.55 5.91 -1.09
C GLN A 21 8.94 5.36 -2.38
N PHE A 22 7.63 5.52 -2.56
CA PHE A 22 6.90 5.00 -3.71
C PHE A 22 5.68 5.86 -4.03
N SER A 23 5.22 5.81 -5.29
CA SER A 23 3.94 6.41 -5.68
C SER A 23 2.82 5.36 -5.61
N VAL A 24 1.58 5.81 -5.40
CA VAL A 24 0.40 4.93 -5.46
C VAL A 24 0.34 4.17 -6.79
N ILE A 25 0.64 4.86 -7.89
CA ILE A 25 0.65 4.27 -9.24
C ILE A 25 1.64 3.09 -9.30
N SER A 26 2.84 3.23 -8.73
CA SER A 26 3.83 2.15 -8.72
C SER A 26 3.36 0.93 -7.92
N VAL A 27 2.63 1.14 -6.82
CA VAL A 27 2.05 0.05 -6.02
C VAL A 27 0.95 -0.66 -6.79
N ILE A 28 0.04 0.08 -7.44
CA ILE A 28 -1.02 -0.49 -8.29
C ILE A 28 -0.43 -1.31 -9.43
N GLN A 29 0.59 -0.78 -10.12
CA GLN A 29 1.26 -1.52 -11.20
C GLN A 29 1.87 -2.83 -10.72
N LYS A 30 2.59 -2.82 -9.59
CA LYS A 30 3.15 -4.04 -8.99
C LYS A 30 2.06 -5.03 -8.56
N LEU A 31 0.99 -4.54 -7.95
CA LEU A 31 -0.15 -5.38 -7.54
C LEU A 31 -0.84 -5.99 -8.76
N SER A 32 -1.05 -5.22 -9.83
CA SER A 32 -1.67 -5.69 -11.07
C SER A 32 -0.86 -6.82 -11.74
N ALA A 33 0.46 -6.79 -11.59
CA ALA A 33 1.35 -7.80 -12.15
C ALA A 33 1.40 -9.08 -11.31
N SER A 34 1.18 -9.01 -9.99
CA SER A 34 1.36 -10.14 -9.07
C SER A 34 0.06 -10.75 -8.54
N ARG A 35 -0.94 -9.92 -8.23
CA ARG A 35 -2.24 -10.28 -7.68
C ARG A 35 -3.34 -9.42 -8.33
N PRO A 36 -3.57 -9.56 -9.66
CA PRO A 36 -4.61 -8.79 -10.36
C PRO A 36 -6.01 -9.02 -9.78
N ASP A 37 -6.23 -10.18 -9.16
CA ASP A 37 -7.45 -10.52 -8.42
C ASP A 37 -7.75 -9.55 -7.28
N LEU A 38 -6.73 -8.93 -6.66
CA LEU A 38 -6.91 -8.02 -5.53
C LEU A 38 -7.00 -6.54 -5.93
N LEU A 39 -6.95 -6.21 -7.23
CA LEU A 39 -7.00 -4.81 -7.69
C LEU A 39 -8.29 -4.09 -7.31
N HIS A 40 -9.42 -4.80 -7.28
CA HIS A 40 -10.71 -4.21 -6.93
C HIS A 40 -10.81 -3.84 -5.45
N GLU A 41 -10.07 -4.55 -4.58
CA GLU A 41 -9.98 -4.30 -3.13
C GLU A 41 -8.94 -3.22 -2.78
N PHE A 42 -8.11 -2.79 -3.75
CA PHE A 42 -7.02 -1.85 -3.52
C PHE A 42 -7.47 -0.53 -2.86
N PRO A 43 -8.56 0.14 -3.29
CA PRO A 43 -8.97 1.42 -2.69
C PRO A 43 -9.27 1.30 -1.19
N ASP A 44 -9.98 0.25 -0.79
CA ASP A 44 -10.37 0.01 0.61
C ASP A 44 -9.17 -0.40 1.46
N ALA A 45 -8.32 -1.29 0.93
CA ALA A 45 -7.06 -1.67 1.56
C ALA A 45 -6.14 -0.46 1.77
N TRP A 46 -6.01 0.40 0.76
CA TRP A 46 -5.19 1.61 0.80
C TRP A 46 -5.72 2.62 1.82
N ASP A 47 -7.02 2.91 1.83
CA ASP A 47 -7.64 3.82 2.81
C ASP A 47 -7.42 3.32 4.24
N ARG A 48 -7.58 2.01 4.50
CA ARG A 48 -7.26 1.40 5.80
C ARG A 48 -5.80 1.61 6.19
N LEU A 49 -4.85 1.36 5.29
CA LEU A 49 -3.42 1.53 5.58
C LEU A 49 -3.05 2.99 5.91
N VAL A 50 -3.68 3.95 5.24
CA VAL A 50 -3.48 5.38 5.51
C VAL A 50 -4.12 5.78 6.85
N ARG A 51 -5.36 5.34 7.12
CA ARG A 51 -6.06 5.60 8.40
C ARG A 51 -5.35 4.99 9.60
N GLU A 52 -4.86 3.76 9.46
CA GLU A 52 -4.05 3.05 10.46
C GLU A 52 -2.61 3.61 10.56
N ARG A 53 -2.27 4.65 9.78
CA ARG A 53 -0.94 5.28 9.72
C ARG A 53 0.19 4.31 9.39
N LYS A 54 -0.10 3.18 8.74
CA LYS A 54 0.90 2.21 8.27
C LYS A 54 1.61 2.70 7.00
N VAL A 55 0.94 3.53 6.21
CA VAL A 55 1.51 4.26 5.07
C VAL A 55 1.26 5.76 5.26
N ARG A 56 2.25 6.60 4.97
CA ARG A 56 2.16 8.05 5.10
C ARG A 56 2.74 8.77 3.89
N ILE A 57 2.34 10.02 3.68
CA ILE A 57 2.95 10.89 2.67
C ILE A 57 4.37 11.24 3.13
N SER A 58 5.35 10.93 2.28
CA SER A 58 6.76 11.31 2.47
C SER A 58 7.06 12.64 1.78
N ARG A 59 6.50 12.86 0.58
CA ARG A 59 6.61 14.10 -0.18
C ARG A 59 5.28 14.43 -0.85
N ALA A 60 4.71 15.58 -0.52
CA ALA A 60 3.58 16.15 -1.24
C ALA A 60 4.05 16.83 -2.55
N GLY A 61 3.28 16.71 -3.63
CA GLY A 61 3.59 17.28 -4.95
C GLY A 61 3.26 16.32 -6.10
N GLU A 62 3.74 16.61 -7.30
CA GLU A 62 3.68 15.70 -8.46
C GLU A 62 5.07 15.16 -8.80
N PRO A 63 5.33 13.83 -8.66
CA PRO A 63 4.43 12.83 -8.08
C PRO A 63 4.37 12.90 -6.54
N CYS A 64 3.20 12.55 -5.98
CA CYS A 64 3.04 12.40 -4.54
C CYS A 64 3.69 11.09 -4.11
N LEU A 65 4.63 11.17 -3.17
CA LEU A 65 5.37 10.02 -2.68
C LEU A 65 4.90 9.63 -1.28
N TYR A 66 4.80 8.33 -1.08
CA TYR A 66 4.43 7.68 0.15
C TYR A 66 5.58 6.82 0.65
N GLU A 67 5.57 6.50 1.93
CA GLU A 67 6.49 5.57 2.56
C GLU A 67 5.76 4.72 3.59
N VAL A 68 6.32 3.56 3.90
CA VAL A 68 5.85 2.73 5.01
C VAL A 68 6.30 3.37 6.32
N SER A 69 5.35 3.63 7.23
CA SER A 69 5.68 4.08 8.57
C SER A 69 6.44 2.98 9.31
N GLN A 70 7.55 3.31 9.99
CA GLN A 70 8.34 2.37 10.79
C GLN A 70 7.64 1.95 12.11
N GLY A 71 6.31 2.00 12.18
CA GLY A 71 5.52 1.75 13.39
C GLY A 71 5.17 0.27 13.61
N ASP A 72 5.75 -0.28 14.68
CA ASP A 72 5.59 -1.59 15.33
C ASP A 72 6.48 -2.74 14.82
N VAL A 73 7.77 -2.65 15.15
CA VAL A 73 8.49 -3.78 15.74
C VAL A 73 8.36 -3.59 17.26
N GLY A 74 7.37 -4.25 17.85
CA GLY A 74 7.07 -4.25 19.29
C GLY A 74 6.33 -5.52 19.64
#